data_AF-A0AAD9MS06-F1
#
_entry.id   AF-A0AAD9MS06-F1
#
_cell.length_a   1.000
_cell.length_b   1.000
_cell.length_c   1.000
_cell.angle_alpha   90.00
_cell.angle_beta   90.00
_cell.angle_gamma   90.00
#
_symmetry.space_group_name_H-M   'P 1'
#
loop_
_entity.id
_entity.type
_entity.pdbx_description
1 polymer ?
#
loop_
_entity_poly.entity_id
_entity_poly.type
_entity_poly.pdbx_seq_one_letter_code
_entity_poly.pdbx_strand_id
1 'polypeptide(L)'
;MGTLVHIGIIMFCCGLSRSARVLVFPLSHMSHIIYHAKIAQLLAEEGHTVDIILPTYTKIPELITETNIRILSYEVNSTLADLHKKVLSKVLIDYVMSRTSFERFVNFMKIFMERDPSWDEMKPNLLNDEYVRAQLETTHYDVAVVDKMALKAYTALNFSTKFPVILFGTLIYEWVIGVPSLPSFVPIFISTFDDKMSFLQRFLNTVAYTINYILLTVVLPDPPISVSKFPQLCSMYFVLDDVAVSYPRPTTPNIIFVGDAIPSPSKPLLPNIARFVESAERGVILVSFGTYISNLPYDLASKFCSAFERIPQKVIWKITNQTICGYPTDKVLALDWIPQNDLLGHPNVKLFISHCGKNSLLESIYHATPILAFPTAIDQPYNAQLVESRGLGHQMRLGEFSADDLASNITGILENRTILSKVQGASLLMRNKTDTPSKRISYWIEHMAAYGDTYLRSNAMDLNVLQFYCLDVLLAIMAIVALVITINVYLLKTLFRCFGSVSIRKMKVA
;
A
#
# COMPACT_ATOMS: atom_id res chain seq x y z
N MET A 1 -45.89 33.89 7.89
CA MET A 1 -45.80 32.41 7.89
C MET A 1 -45.00 31.86 6.70
N GLY A 2 -45.04 32.47 5.51
CA GLY A 2 -44.28 32.00 4.33
C GLY A 2 -42.74 32.10 4.42
N THR A 3 -42.20 33.10 5.14
CA THR A 3 -40.75 33.32 5.24
C THR A 3 -40.04 32.30 6.14
N LEU A 4 -40.69 31.86 7.22
CA LEU A 4 -40.16 30.82 8.13
C LEU A 4 -40.17 29.44 7.47
N VAL A 5 -41.15 29.16 6.61
CA VAL A 5 -41.21 27.91 5.84
C VAL A 5 -40.13 27.89 4.75
N HIS A 6 -39.79 29.03 4.13
CA HIS A 6 -38.68 29.09 3.17
C HIS A 6 -37.32 28.93 3.85
N ILE A 7 -37.10 29.50 5.04
CA ILE A 7 -35.85 29.30 5.80
C ILE A 7 -35.74 27.84 6.30
N GLY A 8 -36.85 27.24 6.73
CA GLY A 8 -36.90 25.83 7.13
C GLY A 8 -36.66 24.86 5.97
N ILE A 9 -37.16 25.16 4.76
CA ILE A 9 -36.94 24.35 3.56
C ILE A 9 -35.52 24.54 3.01
N ILE A 10 -34.95 25.74 3.09
CA ILE A 10 -33.53 25.96 2.72
C ILE A 10 -32.59 25.20 3.68
N MET A 11 -32.90 25.15 4.98
CA MET A 11 -32.14 24.34 5.94
C MET A 11 -32.37 22.82 5.82
N PHE A 12 -33.49 22.39 5.23
CA PHE A 12 -33.78 20.96 5.03
C PHE A 12 -33.28 20.43 3.68
N CYS A 13 -33.07 21.31 2.69
CA CYS A 13 -32.58 20.96 1.36
C CYS A 13 -31.06 21.16 1.17
N CYS A 14 -30.39 21.89 2.05
CA CYS A 14 -28.95 21.74 2.25
C CYS A 14 -28.75 20.57 3.23
N GLY A 15 -28.43 19.38 2.74
CA GLY A 15 -27.75 18.41 3.61
C GLY A 15 -26.62 19.16 4.29
N LEU A 16 -26.65 19.24 5.63
CA LEU A 16 -25.64 19.92 6.43
C LEU A 16 -24.29 19.23 6.15
N SER A 17 -23.59 19.65 5.10
CA SER A 17 -22.18 19.32 4.91
C SER A 17 -21.48 19.90 6.13
N ARG A 18 -21.01 19.00 6.99
CA ARG A 18 -20.43 19.39 8.26
C ARG A 18 -18.97 19.65 7.96
N SER A 19 -18.61 20.92 7.82
CA SER A 19 -17.21 21.31 7.79
C SER A 19 -16.53 20.78 9.06
N ALA A 20 -15.52 19.94 8.86
CA ALA A 20 -14.78 19.27 9.92
C ALA A 20 -13.36 19.84 9.90
N ARG A 21 -12.71 19.90 11.05
CA ARG A 21 -11.29 20.20 11.14
C ARG A 21 -10.49 18.92 11.27
N VAL A 22 -9.71 18.60 10.25
CA VAL A 22 -9.00 17.34 10.12
C VAL A 22 -7.51 17.53 10.33
N LEU A 23 -6.91 16.73 11.20
CA LEU A 23 -5.45 16.65 11.34
C LEU A 23 -4.91 15.56 10.43
N VAL A 24 -3.96 15.87 9.55
CA VAL A 24 -3.32 14.90 8.66
C VAL A 24 -1.87 14.70 9.10
N PHE A 25 -1.51 13.46 9.45
CA PHE A 25 -0.20 13.10 9.98
C PHE A 25 0.49 12.05 9.08
N PRO A 26 1.14 12.48 7.99
CA PRO A 26 1.84 11.58 7.09
C PRO A 26 3.12 11.02 7.71
N LEU A 27 3.58 9.88 7.17
CA LEU A 27 4.97 9.48 7.32
C LEU A 27 5.89 10.42 6.52
N SER A 28 7.03 10.80 7.08
CA SER A 28 8.00 11.76 6.54
C SER A 28 8.80 11.28 5.32
N HIS A 29 8.20 10.41 4.50
CA HIS A 29 8.70 9.94 3.22
C HIS A 29 7.83 10.49 2.08
N MET A 30 8.47 10.93 0.99
CA MET A 30 7.78 11.61 -0.11
C MET A 30 6.58 10.84 -0.68
N SER A 31 6.68 9.51 -0.83
CA SER A 31 5.57 8.69 -1.33
C SER A 31 4.35 8.71 -0.42
N HIS A 32 4.55 8.83 0.91
CA HIS A 32 3.50 8.89 1.92
C HIS A 32 2.91 10.29 2.06
N ILE A 33 3.77 11.30 1.97
CA ILE A 33 3.37 12.70 1.93
C ILE A 33 2.46 12.97 0.72
N ILE A 34 2.80 12.46 -0.47
CA ILE A 34 2.01 12.67 -1.69
C ILE A 34 0.56 12.19 -1.51
N TYR A 35 0.36 10.96 -1.03
CA TYR A 35 -0.99 10.42 -0.92
C TYR A 35 -1.78 11.06 0.23
N HIS A 36 -1.13 11.49 1.32
CA HIS A 36 -1.80 12.24 2.40
C HIS A 36 -2.15 13.66 1.97
N ALA A 37 -1.25 14.34 1.25
CA ALA A 37 -1.50 15.66 0.68
C ALA A 37 -2.68 15.61 -0.31
N LYS A 38 -2.80 14.51 -1.08
CA LYS A 38 -3.95 14.30 -1.96
C LYS A 38 -5.27 14.17 -1.20
N ILE A 39 -5.30 13.43 -0.09
CA ILE A 39 -6.49 13.36 0.76
C ILE A 39 -6.79 14.73 1.40
N ALA A 40 -5.78 15.45 1.87
CA ALA A 40 -5.95 16.80 2.42
C ALA A 40 -6.57 17.75 1.39
N GLN A 41 -6.09 17.71 0.14
CA GLN A 41 -6.64 18.47 -0.99
C GLN A 41 -8.11 18.13 -1.24
N LEU A 42 -8.47 16.84 -1.33
CA LEU A 42 -9.87 16.42 -1.54
C LEU A 42 -10.78 16.84 -0.38
N LEU A 43 -10.32 16.74 0.86
CA LEU A 43 -11.09 17.17 2.02
C LEU A 43 -11.32 18.69 2.01
N ALA A 44 -10.31 19.44 1.60
CA ALA A 44 -10.40 20.89 1.47
C ALA A 44 -11.38 21.30 0.36
N GLU A 45 -11.39 20.60 -0.78
CA GLU A 45 -12.35 20.79 -1.87
C GLU A 45 -13.81 20.53 -1.43
N GLU A 46 -14.03 19.62 -0.47
CA GLU A 46 -15.33 19.35 0.14
C GLU A 46 -15.70 20.31 1.29
N GLY A 47 -14.87 21.34 1.53
CA GLY A 47 -15.15 22.40 2.51
C GLY A 47 -14.66 22.12 3.93
N HIS A 48 -13.91 21.04 4.17
CA HIS A 48 -13.27 20.79 5.46
C HIS A 48 -12.02 21.67 5.64
N THR A 49 -11.62 21.95 6.88
CA THR A 49 -10.33 22.61 7.15
C THR A 49 -9.30 21.56 7.51
N VAL A 50 -8.10 21.64 6.94
CA VAL A 50 -7.08 20.60 7.15
C VAL A 50 -5.79 21.21 7.69
N ASP A 51 -5.28 20.66 8.78
CA ASP A 51 -3.92 20.94 9.23
C ASP A 51 -3.05 19.71 8.92
N ILE A 52 -1.98 19.87 8.13
CA ILE A 52 -1.06 18.78 7.77
C ILE A 52 0.33 19.00 8.40
N ILE A 53 0.83 17.99 9.12
CA ILE A 53 2.15 18.07 9.78
C ILE A 53 3.24 17.54 8.84
N LEU A 54 4.25 18.36 8.53
CA LEU A 54 5.30 18.03 7.56
C LEU A 54 6.68 18.51 8.02
N PRO A 55 7.77 17.77 7.75
CA PRO A 55 9.11 18.28 8.03
C PRO A 55 9.50 19.37 7.04
N THR A 56 10.33 20.32 7.46
CA THR A 56 10.76 21.50 6.66
C THR A 56 11.48 21.16 5.35
N TYR A 57 12.15 20.01 5.25
CA TYR A 57 12.79 19.57 4.01
C TYR A 57 11.80 19.12 2.93
N THR A 58 10.52 18.94 3.29
CA THR A 58 9.49 18.52 2.34
C THR A 58 9.25 19.62 1.33
N LYS A 59 9.59 19.36 0.07
CA LYS A 59 9.05 20.13 -1.05
C LYS A 59 7.63 19.62 -1.26
N ILE A 60 6.61 20.41 -0.95
CA ILE A 60 5.18 20.07 -0.94
C ILE A 60 4.55 20.39 -2.31
N PRO A 61 5.04 19.81 -3.42
CA PRO A 61 4.94 20.43 -4.74
C PRO A 61 3.48 20.41 -5.22
N GLU A 62 2.94 21.55 -5.66
CA GLU A 62 1.78 21.74 -6.58
C GLU A 62 0.43 21.01 -6.29
N LEU A 63 0.40 20.10 -5.30
CA LEU A 63 -0.73 19.24 -4.96
C LEU A 63 -1.70 19.90 -3.99
N ILE A 64 -1.19 20.82 -3.17
CA ILE A 64 -1.97 21.64 -2.26
C ILE A 64 -2.19 22.97 -2.95
N THR A 65 -3.40 23.17 -3.47
CA THR A 65 -3.83 24.43 -4.08
C THR A 65 -4.85 25.15 -3.23
N GLU A 66 -5.54 24.43 -2.34
CA GLU A 66 -6.58 25.03 -1.50
C GLU A 66 -6.03 25.86 -0.35
N THR A 67 -6.76 26.94 -0.03
CA THR A 67 -6.40 27.88 1.04
C THR A 67 -6.79 27.43 2.44
N ASN A 68 -7.74 26.49 2.56
CA ASN A 68 -8.18 25.87 3.81
C ASN A 68 -7.28 24.71 4.27
N ILE A 69 -6.09 24.58 3.68
CA ILE A 69 -5.04 23.68 4.14
C ILE A 69 -3.92 24.49 4.78
N ARG A 70 -3.67 24.23 6.06
CA ARG A 70 -2.56 24.83 6.81
C ARG A 70 -1.47 23.80 7.03
N ILE A 71 -0.26 24.15 6.65
CA ILE A 71 0.92 23.31 6.85
C ILE A 71 1.54 23.67 8.20
N LEU A 72 1.67 22.67 9.07
CA LEU A 72 2.36 22.77 10.35
C LEU A 72 3.74 22.12 10.19
N SER A 73 4.76 22.96 9.99
CA SER A 73 6.11 22.48 9.73
C SER A 73 6.94 22.36 11.00
N TYR A 74 7.80 21.33 11.05
CA TYR A 74 8.79 21.14 12.11
C TYR A 74 10.17 20.90 11.52
N GLU A 75 11.21 21.35 12.22
CA GLU A 75 12.59 21.25 11.74
C GLU A 75 13.09 19.81 11.75
N VAL A 76 13.68 19.38 10.64
CA VAL A 76 14.44 18.13 10.54
C VAL A 76 15.66 18.38 9.68
N ASN A 77 16.81 17.83 10.08
CA ASN A 77 18.03 17.97 9.31
C ASN A 77 17.88 17.32 7.92
N SER A 78 17.79 18.13 6.86
CA SER A 78 17.64 17.66 5.48
C SER A 78 18.79 16.75 5.04
N THR A 79 19.98 16.94 5.62
CA THR A 79 21.16 16.11 5.33
C THR A 79 20.97 14.68 5.83
N LEU A 80 20.28 14.48 6.96
CA LEU A 80 19.98 13.14 7.48
C LEU A 80 18.93 12.45 6.62
N ALA A 81 17.89 13.17 6.20
CA ALA A 81 16.88 12.63 5.28
C ALA A 81 17.51 12.21 3.94
N ASP A 82 18.41 13.03 3.38
CA ASP A 82 19.15 12.71 2.15
C ASP A 82 20.12 11.54 2.33
N LEU A 83 20.79 11.46 3.48
CA LEU A 83 21.67 10.34 3.81
C LEU A 83 20.88 9.03 3.88
N HIS A 84 19.76 9.02 4.61
CA HIS A 84 18.89 7.85 4.71
C HIS A 84 18.37 7.41 3.34
N LYS A 85 17.93 8.36 2.51
CA LYS A 85 17.53 8.08 1.12
C LYS A 85 18.65 7.38 0.33
N LYS A 86 19.90 7.83 0.46
CA LYS A 86 21.06 7.21 -0.21
C LYS A 86 21.37 5.81 0.33
N VAL A 87 21.32 5.62 1.64
CA VAL A 87 21.56 4.32 2.27
C VAL A 87 20.49 3.32 1.85
N LEU A 88 19.20 3.69 1.95
CA LEU A 88 18.11 2.82 1.53
C LEU A 88 18.16 2.51 0.04
N SER A 89 18.50 3.50 -0.81
CA SER A 89 18.74 3.26 -2.24
C SER A 89 19.82 2.21 -2.46
N LYS A 90 20.94 2.27 -1.72
CA LYS A 90 22.02 1.30 -1.83
C LYS A 90 21.57 -0.10 -1.41
N VAL A 91 20.89 -0.22 -0.27
CA VAL A 91 20.37 -1.51 0.24
C VAL A 91 19.39 -2.14 -0.76
N LEU A 92 18.51 -1.33 -1.37
CA LEU A 92 17.57 -1.79 -2.41
C LEU A 92 18.31 -2.30 -3.66
N ILE A 93 19.34 -1.58 -4.12
CA ILE A 93 20.17 -2.01 -5.25
C ILE A 93 20.91 -3.31 -4.90
N ASP A 94 21.52 -3.43 -3.73
CA ASP A 94 22.20 -4.65 -3.27
C ASP A 94 21.22 -5.84 -3.21
N TYR A 95 19.99 -5.62 -2.75
CA TYR A 95 18.93 -6.64 -2.75
C TYR A 95 18.58 -7.11 -4.18
N VAL A 96 18.35 -6.17 -5.10
CA VAL A 96 18.03 -6.47 -6.51
C VAL A 96 19.18 -7.22 -7.19
N MET A 97 20.41 -6.81 -6.91
CA MET A 97 21.63 -7.37 -7.51
C MET A 97 22.12 -8.65 -6.82
N SER A 98 21.42 -9.12 -5.78
CA SER A 98 21.78 -10.35 -5.06
C SER A 98 21.78 -11.57 -5.99
N ARG A 99 22.87 -12.33 -5.98
CA ARG A 99 23.10 -13.49 -6.86
C ARG A 99 22.64 -14.79 -6.23
N THR A 100 22.71 -14.88 -4.91
CA THR A 100 22.29 -16.08 -4.16
C THR A 100 21.05 -15.83 -3.31
N SER A 101 20.33 -16.89 -2.95
CA SER A 101 19.18 -16.80 -2.03
C SER A 101 19.59 -16.31 -0.65
N PHE A 102 20.80 -16.64 -0.18
CA PHE A 102 21.32 -16.19 1.10
C PHE A 102 21.63 -14.68 1.10
N GLU A 103 22.31 -14.18 0.08
CA GLU A 103 22.53 -12.72 -0.09
C GLU A 103 21.21 -11.96 -0.15
N ARG A 104 20.25 -12.49 -0.91
CA ARG A 104 18.92 -11.89 -1.05
C ARG A 104 18.20 -11.83 0.30
N PHE A 105 18.28 -12.89 1.10
CA PHE A 105 17.72 -12.91 2.45
C PHE A 105 18.41 -11.89 3.37
N VAL A 106 19.73 -11.86 3.40
CA VAL A 106 20.50 -10.90 4.23
C VAL A 106 20.18 -9.46 3.84
N ASN A 107 20.20 -9.14 2.55
CA ASN A 107 19.90 -7.79 2.07
C ASN A 107 18.42 -7.42 2.28
N PHE A 108 17.50 -8.37 2.19
CA PHE A 108 16.10 -8.15 2.58
C PHE A 108 15.97 -7.77 4.05
N MET A 109 16.65 -8.50 4.94
CA MET A 109 16.65 -8.18 6.37
C MET A 109 17.21 -6.79 6.65
N LYS A 110 18.25 -6.35 5.93
CA LYS A 110 18.78 -4.98 6.04
C LYS A 110 17.73 -3.92 5.71
N ILE A 111 16.81 -4.15 4.77
CA ILE A 111 15.74 -3.18 4.45
C ILE A 111 14.85 -2.91 5.68
N PHE A 112 14.53 -3.94 6.46
CA PHE A 112 13.69 -3.80 7.66
C PHE A 112 14.49 -3.33 8.89
N MET A 113 15.79 -3.61 8.93
CA MET A 113 16.68 -3.16 10.00
C MET A 113 17.22 -1.75 9.78
N GLU A 114 17.13 -1.23 8.56
CA GLU A 114 17.51 0.15 8.24
C GLU A 114 16.58 1.10 9.01
N ARG A 115 17.17 1.75 10.02
CA ARG A 115 16.48 2.74 10.83
C ARG A 115 16.69 4.09 10.17
N ASP A 116 15.61 4.80 9.90
CA ASP A 116 15.68 6.18 9.46
C ASP A 116 16.09 7.09 10.63
N PRO A 117 17.32 7.65 10.65
CA PRO A 117 17.79 8.48 11.75
C PRO A 117 16.99 9.78 11.90
N SER A 118 16.28 10.23 10.86
CA SER A 118 15.44 11.43 10.95
C SER A 118 14.27 11.26 11.92
N TRP A 119 13.87 10.02 12.23
CA TRP A 119 12.86 9.74 13.24
C TRP A 119 13.30 10.07 14.67
N ASP A 120 14.60 9.98 14.93
CA ASP A 120 15.16 10.28 16.25
C ASP A 120 15.12 11.78 16.53
N GLU A 121 15.18 12.60 15.47
CA GLU A 121 14.96 14.04 15.52
C GLU A 121 13.47 14.42 15.48
N MET A 122 12.64 13.64 14.78
CA MET A 122 11.25 13.98 14.56
C MET A 122 10.47 14.19 15.85
N LYS A 123 10.57 13.25 16.81
CA LYS A 123 9.85 13.38 18.08
C LYS A 123 10.26 14.62 18.90
N PRO A 124 11.56 14.83 19.23
CA PRO A 124 11.95 16.01 20.01
C PRO A 124 11.67 17.30 19.23
N ASN A 125 11.92 17.36 17.93
CA ASN A 125 11.74 18.60 17.18
C ASN A 125 10.26 18.96 17.02
N LEU A 126 9.40 17.98 16.77
CA LEU A 126 7.95 18.21 16.70
C LEU A 126 7.36 18.63 18.05
N LEU A 127 7.86 18.07 19.16
CA LEU A 127 7.39 18.41 20.51
C LEU A 127 7.98 19.73 21.04
N ASN A 128 9.19 20.09 20.60
CA ASN A 128 9.87 21.32 21.03
C ASN A 128 9.52 22.52 20.15
N ASP A 129 8.91 22.32 18.98
CA ASP A 129 8.41 23.42 18.17
C ASP A 129 7.22 24.09 18.87
N GLU A 130 7.48 25.27 19.44
CA GLU A 130 6.49 26.01 20.23
C GLU A 130 5.24 26.36 19.42
N TYR A 131 5.40 26.68 18.13
CA TYR A 131 4.28 27.04 17.27
C TYR A 131 3.41 25.82 16.98
N VAL A 132 4.01 24.71 16.52
CA VAL A 132 3.27 23.48 16.23
C VAL A 132 2.59 22.95 17.50
N ARG A 133 3.30 22.92 18.62
CA ARG A 133 2.73 22.51 19.91
C ARG A 133 1.56 23.40 20.32
N ALA A 134 1.70 24.73 20.24
CA ALA A 134 0.62 25.65 20.57
C ALA A 134 -0.59 25.46 19.66
N GLN A 135 -0.39 25.24 18.35
CA GLN A 135 -1.49 24.94 17.43
C GLN A 135 -2.19 23.62 17.80
N LEU A 136 -1.44 22.56 18.09
CA LEU A 136 -2.01 21.26 18.47
C LEU A 136 -2.73 21.29 19.83
N GLU A 137 -2.28 22.12 20.77
CA GLU A 137 -2.91 22.28 22.09
C GLU A 137 -4.20 23.11 22.05
N THR A 138 -4.22 24.16 21.23
CA THR A 138 -5.32 25.14 21.19
C THR A 138 -6.39 24.83 20.14
N THR A 139 -6.04 24.08 19.10
CA THR A 139 -6.94 23.74 18.01
C THR A 139 -7.78 22.50 18.35
N HIS A 140 -9.09 22.61 18.22
CA HIS A 140 -9.99 21.46 18.28
C HIS A 140 -10.02 20.76 16.92
N TYR A 141 -9.65 19.48 16.88
CA TYR A 141 -9.78 18.62 15.70
C TYR A 141 -10.95 17.67 15.88
N ASP A 142 -11.70 17.44 14.82
CA ASP A 142 -12.83 16.52 14.82
C ASP A 142 -12.39 15.08 14.52
N VAL A 143 -11.37 14.90 13.65
CA VAL A 143 -10.80 13.61 13.26
C VAL A 143 -9.32 13.78 12.89
N ALA A 144 -8.49 12.76 13.11
CA ALA A 144 -7.17 12.67 12.48
C ALA A 144 -7.07 11.55 11.44
N VAL A 145 -6.37 11.82 10.34
CA VAL A 145 -5.92 10.83 9.37
C VAL A 145 -4.42 10.65 9.55
N VAL A 146 -4.02 9.49 10.07
CA VAL A 146 -2.64 9.21 10.49
C VAL A 146 -2.07 8.11 9.61
N ASP A 147 -0.88 8.32 9.09
CA ASP A 147 -0.16 7.27 8.40
C ASP A 147 0.06 6.09 9.36
N LYS A 148 -0.34 4.89 8.95
CA LYS A 148 -0.22 3.71 9.82
C LYS A 148 1.22 3.47 10.28
N MET A 149 2.21 3.81 9.47
CA MET A 149 3.62 3.68 9.84
C MET A 149 4.10 4.80 10.77
N ALA A 150 3.40 5.94 10.80
CA ALA A 150 3.68 7.09 11.67
C ALA A 150 2.98 7.03 13.04
N LEU A 151 2.19 5.97 13.31
CA LEU A 151 1.34 5.90 14.50
C LEU A 151 2.14 6.04 15.81
N LYS A 152 3.32 5.44 15.92
CA LYS A 152 4.14 5.57 17.14
C LYS A 152 4.50 7.03 17.42
N ALA A 153 4.92 7.77 16.40
CA ALA A 153 5.23 9.18 16.57
C ALA A 153 3.99 10.01 16.88
N TYR A 154 2.86 9.73 16.22
CA TYR A 154 1.59 10.37 16.52
C TYR A 154 1.18 10.17 17.99
N THR A 155 1.26 8.95 18.52
CA THR A 155 0.91 8.66 19.93
C THR A 155 1.84 9.34 20.93
N ALA A 156 3.07 9.67 20.54
CA ALA A 156 4.01 10.38 21.38
C ALA A 156 3.63 11.85 21.61
N LEU A 157 2.68 12.39 20.82
CA LEU A 157 2.17 13.75 20.97
C LEU A 157 1.27 13.92 22.19
N ASN A 158 0.87 12.85 22.90
CA ASN A 158 0.04 12.89 24.12
C ASN A 158 -1.34 13.59 23.98
N PHE A 159 -1.73 14.05 22.78
CA PHE A 159 -3.08 14.57 22.46
C PHE A 159 -3.97 13.55 21.74
N SER A 160 -3.42 12.37 21.42
CA SER A 160 -3.99 11.36 20.52
C SER A 160 -5.27 10.67 20.99
N THR A 161 -5.86 11.08 22.11
CA THR A 161 -7.09 10.50 22.69
C THR A 161 -8.30 11.44 22.68
N LYS A 162 -8.17 12.65 22.12
CA LYS A 162 -9.26 13.65 22.17
C LYS A 162 -10.29 13.54 21.04
N PHE A 163 -9.97 12.83 19.96
CA PHE A 163 -10.82 12.71 18.78
C PHE A 163 -10.55 11.39 18.03
N PRO A 164 -11.51 10.90 17.21
CA PRO A 164 -11.34 9.71 16.39
C PRO A 164 -10.13 9.75 15.47
N VAL A 165 -9.47 8.60 15.30
CA VAL A 165 -8.31 8.44 14.41
C VAL A 165 -8.66 7.47 13.30
N ILE A 166 -8.32 7.82 12.07
CA ILE A 166 -8.33 6.97 10.89
C ILE A 166 -6.89 6.64 10.54
N LEU A 167 -6.58 5.35 10.42
CA LEU A 167 -5.27 4.92 9.93
C LEU A 167 -5.29 4.82 8.41
N PHE A 168 -4.27 5.39 7.77
CA PHE A 168 -4.15 5.40 6.32
C PHE A 168 -2.81 4.79 5.87
N GLY A 169 -2.84 3.93 4.86
CA GLY A 169 -1.62 3.46 4.21
C GLY A 169 -1.82 2.38 3.17
N THR A 170 -0.70 1.90 2.61
CA THR A 170 -0.65 0.76 1.70
C THR A 170 -0.78 -0.56 2.45
N LEU A 171 -1.33 -1.61 1.84
CA LEU A 171 -1.45 -2.97 2.43
C LEU A 171 -2.32 -3.06 3.71
N ILE A 172 -3.07 -4.15 3.81
CA ILE A 172 -3.88 -4.46 4.98
C ILE A 172 -3.10 -5.43 5.86
N TYR A 173 -2.89 -5.10 7.14
CA TYR A 173 -2.38 -6.05 8.13
C TYR A 173 -3.60 -6.67 8.83
N GLU A 174 -4.21 -7.68 8.22
CA GLU A 174 -5.58 -8.08 8.56
C GLU A 174 -5.73 -8.43 10.05
N TRP A 175 -4.79 -9.18 10.65
CA TRP A 175 -4.85 -9.54 12.07
C TRP A 175 -4.75 -8.34 13.02
N VAL A 176 -4.07 -7.26 12.61
CA VAL A 176 -3.85 -6.05 13.44
C VAL A 176 -5.15 -5.28 13.63
N ILE A 177 -6.06 -5.44 12.68
CA ILE A 177 -7.27 -4.63 12.54
C ILE A 177 -8.53 -5.50 12.66
N GLY A 178 -8.37 -6.74 13.13
CA GLY A 178 -9.48 -7.66 13.40
C GLY A 178 -10.14 -8.26 12.15
N VAL A 179 -9.42 -8.32 11.04
CA VAL A 179 -9.87 -8.94 9.78
C VAL A 179 -9.22 -10.32 9.63
N PRO A 180 -9.96 -11.33 9.17
CA PRO A 180 -9.36 -12.65 8.94
C PRO A 180 -8.35 -12.63 7.78
N SER A 181 -7.09 -13.00 8.06
CA SER A 181 -6.12 -13.37 7.02
C SER A 181 -6.44 -14.78 6.53
N LEU A 182 -6.83 -14.93 5.26
CA LEU A 182 -7.09 -16.25 4.66
C LEU A 182 -5.94 -16.66 3.71
N PRO A 183 -4.88 -17.31 4.22
CA PRO A 183 -3.70 -17.68 3.42
C PRO A 183 -4.01 -18.76 2.36
N SER A 184 -5.22 -19.30 2.36
CA SER A 184 -5.69 -20.27 1.37
C SER A 184 -5.87 -19.68 -0.03
N PHE A 185 -6.09 -18.37 -0.14
CA PHE A 185 -6.24 -17.68 -1.43
C PHE A 185 -5.76 -16.22 -1.41
N VAL A 186 -5.49 -15.62 -0.24
CA VAL A 186 -4.87 -14.30 -0.16
C VAL A 186 -3.35 -14.48 -0.10
N PRO A 187 -2.59 -14.10 -1.13
CA PRO A 187 -1.14 -14.17 -1.08
C PRO A 187 -0.60 -13.06 -0.16
N ILE A 188 0.42 -13.38 0.64
CA ILE A 188 1.11 -12.39 1.46
C ILE A 188 1.85 -11.40 0.56
N PHE A 189 1.88 -10.13 0.97
CA PHE A 189 2.46 -9.03 0.19
C PHE A 189 3.96 -9.16 -0.11
N ILE A 190 4.69 -10.03 0.60
CA ILE A 190 6.11 -10.32 0.35
C ILE A 190 6.32 -11.52 -0.59
N SER A 191 5.25 -12.19 -1.01
CA SER A 191 5.29 -13.30 -1.95
C SER A 191 5.03 -12.84 -3.37
N THR A 192 5.45 -13.67 -4.34
CA THR A 192 5.12 -13.53 -5.76
C THR A 192 4.05 -14.55 -6.17
N PHE A 193 3.13 -14.89 -5.27
CA PHE A 193 1.99 -15.75 -5.58
C PHE A 193 0.78 -14.93 -6.00
N ASP A 194 -0.11 -15.53 -6.80
CA ASP A 194 -1.43 -14.97 -7.11
C ASP A 194 -2.53 -15.59 -6.22
N ASP A 195 -3.79 -15.26 -6.49
CA ASP A 195 -4.94 -15.79 -5.76
C ASP A 195 -5.35 -17.23 -6.18
N LYS A 196 -4.59 -17.86 -7.08
CA LYS A 196 -4.79 -19.23 -7.59
C LYS A 196 -3.61 -20.13 -7.24
N MET A 197 -3.36 -20.28 -5.95
CA MET A 197 -2.24 -21.07 -5.41
C MET A 197 -2.50 -22.59 -5.44
N SER A 198 -1.47 -23.34 -5.84
CA SER A 198 -1.35 -24.78 -5.59
C SER A 198 -1.24 -25.11 -4.10
N PHE A 199 -1.35 -26.40 -3.73
CA PHE A 199 -1.17 -26.82 -2.33
C PHE A 199 0.17 -26.36 -1.74
N LEU A 200 1.28 -26.56 -2.46
CA LEU A 200 2.60 -26.15 -1.99
C LEU A 200 2.70 -24.63 -1.82
N GLN A 201 2.15 -23.86 -2.77
CA GLN A 201 2.12 -22.39 -2.65
C GLN A 201 1.28 -21.94 -1.45
N ARG A 202 0.11 -22.56 -1.20
CA ARG A 202 -0.70 -22.26 -0.01
C ARG A 202 0.03 -22.60 1.29
N PHE A 203 0.75 -23.73 1.31
CA PHE A 203 1.56 -24.12 2.46
C PHE A 203 2.66 -23.08 2.74
N LEU A 204 3.45 -22.72 1.70
CA LEU A 204 4.51 -21.72 1.81
C LEU A 204 3.96 -20.33 2.17
N ASN A 205 2.82 -19.95 1.59
CA ASN A 205 2.13 -18.70 1.91
C ASN A 205 1.72 -18.68 3.39
N THR A 206 1.14 -19.76 3.90
CA THR A 206 0.76 -19.90 5.32
C THR A 206 1.98 -19.79 6.23
N VAL A 207 3.10 -20.44 5.89
CA VAL A 207 4.37 -20.31 6.62
C VAL A 207 4.87 -18.86 6.60
N ALA A 208 4.80 -18.19 5.46
CA ALA A 208 5.21 -16.79 5.32
C ALA A 208 4.34 -15.84 6.16
N TYR A 209 3.02 -16.05 6.22
CA TYR A 209 2.13 -15.33 7.15
C TYR A 209 2.57 -15.49 8.61
N THR A 210 2.89 -16.70 9.03
CA THR A 210 3.38 -16.97 10.39
C THR A 210 4.72 -16.29 10.67
N ILE A 211 5.68 -16.35 9.74
CA ILE A 211 6.98 -15.69 9.89
C ILE A 211 6.80 -14.16 9.95
N ASN A 212 5.96 -13.60 9.07
CA ASN A 212 5.68 -12.16 9.07
C ASN A 212 5.03 -11.72 10.38
N TYR A 213 4.14 -12.53 10.97
CA TYR A 213 3.57 -12.28 12.28
C TYR A 213 4.66 -12.20 13.34
N ILE A 214 5.49 -13.24 13.45
CA ILE A 214 6.60 -13.30 14.43
C ILE A 214 7.57 -12.12 14.23
N LEU A 215 7.90 -11.77 12.99
CA LEU A 215 8.78 -10.66 12.68
C LEU A 215 8.20 -9.33 13.22
N LEU A 216 6.93 -9.05 12.92
CA LEU A 216 6.26 -7.80 13.29
C LEU A 216 5.93 -7.70 14.79
N THR A 217 5.71 -8.82 15.49
CA THR A 217 5.28 -8.79 16.90
C THR A 217 6.37 -9.14 17.91
N VAL A 218 7.39 -9.92 17.52
CA VAL A 218 8.40 -10.47 18.45
C VAL A 218 9.81 -9.97 18.13
N VAL A 219 10.22 -10.03 16.86
CA VAL A 219 11.64 -9.85 16.48
C VAL A 219 12.00 -8.38 16.33
N LEU A 220 11.13 -7.57 15.72
CA LEU A 220 11.39 -6.14 15.62
C LEU A 220 11.25 -5.55 17.04
N PRO A 221 12.36 -5.10 17.68
CA PRO A 221 12.35 -4.69 19.08
C PRO A 221 11.58 -3.40 19.32
N ASP A 222 11.32 -2.68 18.24
CA ASP A 222 10.70 -1.37 18.24
C ASP A 222 9.97 -1.17 16.91
N PRO A 223 8.93 -1.96 16.60
CA PRO A 223 8.25 -1.80 15.33
C PRO A 223 7.70 -0.35 15.29
N PRO A 224 7.87 0.39 14.18
CA PRO A 224 7.32 1.76 14.04
C PRO A 224 5.80 1.81 14.29
N ILE A 225 5.20 0.63 14.27
CA ILE A 225 3.82 0.26 14.51
C ILE A 225 3.84 -0.51 15.84
N SER A 226 3.41 0.07 16.97
CA SER A 226 3.12 -0.74 18.18
C SER A 226 1.87 -1.58 17.89
N VAL A 227 2.03 -2.66 17.11
CA VAL A 227 0.96 -3.48 16.53
C VAL A 227 -0.10 -3.87 17.56
N SER A 228 0.32 -4.14 18.80
CA SER A 228 -0.55 -4.50 19.91
C SER A 228 -1.50 -3.38 20.37
N LYS A 229 -1.19 -2.11 20.10
CA LYS A 229 -2.03 -0.96 20.47
C LYS A 229 -2.93 -0.46 19.33
N PHE A 230 -2.77 -0.95 18.10
CA PHE A 230 -3.57 -0.51 16.94
C PHE A 230 -5.08 -0.62 17.20
N PRO A 231 -5.60 -1.77 17.69
CA PRO A 231 -7.00 -1.93 18.08
C PRO A 231 -7.57 -0.97 19.11
N GLN A 232 -6.70 -0.32 19.89
CA GLN A 232 -7.07 0.57 20.98
C GLN A 232 -7.04 2.04 20.56
N LEU A 233 -6.36 2.34 19.45
CA LEU A 233 -6.09 3.70 18.99
C LEU A 233 -6.95 4.11 17.80
N CYS A 234 -7.51 3.15 17.07
CA CYS A 234 -8.22 3.42 15.83
C CYS A 234 -9.21 2.29 15.51
N SER A 235 -10.40 2.67 15.06
CA SER A 235 -11.41 1.72 14.61
C SER A 235 -11.73 1.80 13.11
N MET A 236 -11.10 2.68 12.32
CA MET A 236 -11.30 2.79 10.84
C MET A 236 -9.99 2.90 10.05
N TYR A 237 -9.96 2.25 8.88
CA TYR A 237 -8.80 2.19 8.01
C TYR A 237 -9.12 2.68 6.61
N PHE A 238 -8.41 3.71 6.17
CA PHE A 238 -8.27 4.02 4.76
C PHE A 238 -7.17 3.15 4.17
N VAL A 239 -7.48 2.47 3.06
CA VAL A 239 -6.53 1.59 2.37
C VAL A 239 -6.21 2.18 1.02
N LEU A 240 -4.91 2.37 0.76
CA LEU A 240 -4.37 2.81 -0.51
C LEU A 240 -4.40 1.67 -1.54
N ASP A 241 -5.59 1.22 -1.89
CA ASP A 241 -5.83 0.16 -2.86
C ASP A 241 -7.21 0.32 -3.50
N ASP A 242 -7.47 -0.45 -4.55
CA ASP A 242 -8.73 -0.47 -5.28
C ASP A 242 -9.22 -1.89 -5.52
N VAL A 243 -10.51 -2.12 -5.27
CA VAL A 243 -11.18 -3.41 -5.52
C VAL A 243 -11.20 -3.78 -7.01
N ALA A 244 -11.08 -2.81 -7.92
CA ALA A 244 -11.00 -3.05 -9.36
C ALA A 244 -9.71 -3.79 -9.76
N VAL A 245 -8.66 -3.70 -8.94
CA VAL A 245 -7.32 -4.20 -9.27
C VAL A 245 -6.86 -5.30 -8.31
N SER A 246 -7.01 -5.07 -7.01
CA SER A 246 -6.52 -5.94 -5.94
C SER A 246 -7.09 -7.36 -5.98
N TYR A 247 -6.38 -8.33 -5.42
CA TYR A 247 -6.93 -9.68 -5.21
C TYR A 247 -8.12 -9.61 -4.25
N PRO A 248 -9.26 -10.25 -4.58
CA PRO A 248 -10.41 -10.31 -3.68
C PRO A 248 -10.01 -10.87 -2.31
N ARG A 249 -10.49 -10.23 -1.24
CA ARG A 249 -10.20 -10.64 0.15
C ARG A 249 -11.34 -10.28 1.09
N PRO A 250 -11.48 -10.99 2.22
CA PRO A 250 -12.39 -10.58 3.28
C PRO A 250 -12.01 -9.18 3.79
N THR A 251 -13.03 -8.36 4.03
CA THR A 251 -12.89 -7.03 4.64
C THR A 251 -14.06 -6.81 5.60
N THR A 252 -13.89 -5.85 6.50
CA THR A 252 -14.90 -5.41 7.46
C THR A 252 -15.37 -3.99 7.09
N PRO A 253 -16.56 -3.55 7.53
CA PRO A 253 -17.13 -2.24 7.15
C PRO A 253 -16.26 -1.03 7.49
N ASN A 254 -15.32 -1.19 8.42
CA ASN A 254 -14.38 -0.15 8.83
C ASN A 254 -13.14 -0.04 7.91
N ILE A 255 -13.11 -0.74 6.78
CA ILE A 255 -12.02 -0.72 5.80
C ILE A 255 -12.52 -0.10 4.51
N ILE A 256 -12.03 1.09 4.23
CA ILE A 256 -12.46 1.89 3.10
C ILE A 256 -11.32 2.00 2.09
N PHE A 257 -11.55 1.45 0.90
CA PHE A 257 -10.62 1.57 -0.21
C PHE A 257 -10.67 2.97 -0.80
N VAL A 258 -9.53 3.64 -0.85
CA VAL A 258 -9.38 5.02 -1.33
C VAL A 258 -8.23 5.17 -2.34
N GLY A 259 -7.79 4.07 -2.96
CA GLY A 259 -6.68 4.08 -3.92
C GLY A 259 -6.98 4.88 -5.21
N ASP A 260 -8.24 4.92 -5.63
CA ASP A 260 -8.74 5.76 -6.73
C ASP A 260 -8.68 7.27 -6.44
N ALA A 261 -8.41 7.69 -5.20
CA ALA A 261 -8.21 9.10 -4.85
C ALA A 261 -6.85 9.65 -5.33
N ILE A 262 -5.88 8.76 -5.56
CA ILE A 262 -4.50 9.11 -5.93
C ILE A 262 -4.39 9.61 -7.36
N PRO A 263 -4.83 8.86 -8.37
CA PRO A 263 -4.84 9.36 -9.73
C PRO A 263 -5.78 10.55 -9.89
N SER A 264 -5.55 11.36 -10.91
CA SER A 264 -6.43 12.47 -11.27
C SER A 264 -6.46 12.64 -12.79
N PRO A 265 -7.49 13.30 -13.35
CA PRO A 265 -7.46 13.73 -14.74
C PRO A 265 -6.13 14.45 -15.06
N SER A 266 -5.55 14.16 -16.22
CA SER A 266 -4.28 14.76 -16.62
C SER A 266 -4.42 16.25 -16.85
N LYS A 267 -3.45 17.02 -16.34
CA LYS A 267 -3.29 18.45 -16.60
C LYS A 267 -2.36 18.69 -17.82
N PRO A 268 -2.41 19.86 -18.45
CA PRO A 268 -1.48 20.21 -19.52
C PRO A 268 -0.02 20.12 -19.07
N LEU A 269 0.83 19.53 -19.92
CA LEU A 269 2.27 19.38 -19.64
C LEU A 269 3.02 20.69 -19.86
N LEU A 270 4.17 20.84 -19.18
CA LEU A 270 5.09 21.97 -19.41
C LEU A 270 5.56 21.99 -20.89
N PRO A 271 5.74 23.18 -21.51
CA PRO A 271 5.98 23.29 -22.96
C PRO A 271 7.18 22.51 -23.50
N ASN A 272 8.23 22.30 -22.70
CA ASN A 272 9.38 21.49 -23.10
C ASN A 272 9.05 19.99 -23.11
N ILE A 273 8.30 19.50 -22.12
CA ILE A 273 7.86 18.10 -22.04
C ILE A 273 6.81 17.82 -23.11
N ALA A 274 5.83 18.71 -23.27
CA ALA A 274 4.78 18.61 -24.29
C ALA A 274 5.38 18.43 -25.70
N ARG A 275 6.29 19.32 -26.11
CA ARG A 275 6.97 19.22 -27.42
C ARG A 275 7.69 17.89 -27.63
N PHE A 276 8.34 17.36 -26.59
CA PHE A 276 9.02 16.07 -26.67
C PHE A 276 8.03 14.92 -26.88
N VAL A 277 6.92 14.93 -26.14
CA VAL A 277 5.87 13.90 -26.22
C VAL A 277 5.08 13.98 -27.54
N GLU A 278 4.80 15.18 -28.02
CA GLU A 278 4.05 15.42 -29.26
C GLU A 278 4.87 15.07 -30.51
N SER A 279 6.20 15.28 -30.48
CA SER A 279 7.11 14.87 -31.56
C SER A 279 7.38 13.36 -31.63
N ALA A 280 6.80 12.57 -30.73
CA ALA A 280 6.99 11.12 -30.68
C ALA A 280 5.94 10.37 -31.50
N GLU A 281 6.14 10.26 -32.82
CA GLU A 281 5.20 9.62 -33.76
C GLU A 281 4.83 8.17 -33.38
N ARG A 282 5.79 7.43 -32.81
CA ARG A 282 5.64 6.03 -32.40
C ARG A 282 5.24 5.87 -30.94
N GLY A 283 4.94 6.98 -30.25
CA GLY A 283 4.62 7.05 -28.84
C GLY A 283 5.84 7.18 -27.92
N VAL A 284 5.54 7.34 -26.64
CA VAL A 284 6.49 7.56 -25.55
C VAL A 284 6.40 6.42 -24.54
N ILE A 285 7.56 6.00 -24.04
CA ILE A 285 7.69 5.14 -22.87
C ILE A 285 8.08 6.00 -21.68
N LEU A 286 7.35 5.86 -20.59
CA LEU A 286 7.68 6.49 -19.32
C LEU A 286 8.50 5.53 -18.47
N VAL A 287 9.57 5.99 -17.83
CA VAL A 287 10.43 5.17 -16.96
C VAL A 287 10.60 5.85 -15.61
N SER A 288 10.21 5.16 -14.52
CA SER A 288 10.34 5.66 -13.15
C SER A 288 10.47 4.52 -12.13
N PHE A 289 11.57 4.52 -11.38
CA PHE A 289 11.81 3.55 -10.29
C PHE A 289 11.48 4.12 -8.91
N GLY A 290 10.58 5.11 -8.87
CA GLY A 290 10.07 5.66 -7.61
C GLY A 290 10.98 6.73 -7.01
N THR A 291 10.87 6.95 -5.70
CA THR A 291 11.56 8.04 -4.98
C THR A 291 12.94 7.63 -4.49
N TYR A 292 13.14 6.37 -4.11
CA TYR A 292 14.39 5.90 -3.52
C TYR A 292 15.45 5.52 -4.54
N ILE A 293 15.05 4.94 -5.68
CA ILE A 293 15.97 4.62 -6.77
C ILE A 293 16.01 5.79 -7.75
N SER A 294 16.76 6.82 -7.36
CA SER A 294 16.98 8.03 -8.16
C SER A 294 18.03 7.85 -9.26
N ASN A 295 18.91 6.86 -9.12
CA ASN A 295 19.92 6.47 -10.10
C ASN A 295 20.07 4.96 -10.14
N LEU A 296 20.53 4.43 -11.27
CA LEU A 296 20.94 3.04 -11.40
C LEU A 296 22.47 2.96 -11.54
N PRO A 297 23.09 1.84 -11.11
CA PRO A 297 24.47 1.54 -11.47
C PRO A 297 24.68 1.59 -12.98
N TYR A 298 25.86 2.01 -13.42
CA TYR A 298 26.17 2.20 -14.84
C TYR A 298 25.88 0.96 -15.71
N ASP A 299 26.26 -0.23 -15.25
CA ASP A 299 26.02 -1.49 -15.98
C ASP A 299 24.54 -1.78 -16.20
N LEU A 300 23.68 -1.35 -15.28
CA LEU A 300 22.24 -1.52 -15.40
C LEU A 300 21.65 -0.42 -16.28
N ALA A 301 22.05 0.82 -16.07
CA ALA A 301 21.55 1.95 -16.86
C ALA A 301 21.94 1.84 -18.34
N SER A 302 23.16 1.39 -18.63
CA SER A 302 23.65 1.18 -20.00
C SER A 302 22.83 0.13 -20.77
N LYS A 303 22.30 -0.89 -20.10
CA LYS A 303 21.35 -1.85 -20.70
C LYS A 303 20.03 -1.19 -21.08
N PHE A 304 19.48 -0.33 -20.21
CA PHE A 304 18.30 0.46 -20.52
C PHE A 304 18.54 1.38 -21.73
N CYS A 305 19.60 2.20 -21.69
CA CYS A 305 19.96 3.07 -22.81
C CYS A 305 20.13 2.26 -24.12
N SER A 306 20.84 1.13 -24.07
CA SER A 306 21.04 0.27 -25.24
C SER A 306 19.73 -0.33 -25.78
N ALA A 307 18.77 -0.66 -24.90
CA ALA A 307 17.46 -1.14 -25.31
C ALA A 307 16.61 -0.03 -25.93
N PHE A 308 16.71 1.20 -25.41
CA PHE A 308 15.97 2.35 -25.92
C PHE A 308 16.38 2.71 -27.36
N GLU A 309 17.64 2.51 -27.73
CA GLU A 309 18.09 2.66 -29.12
C GLU A 309 17.51 1.60 -30.07
N ARG A 310 17.04 0.45 -29.56
CA ARG A 310 16.51 -0.67 -30.37
C ARG A 310 15.00 -0.60 -30.62
N ILE A 311 14.30 0.30 -29.94
CA ILE A 311 12.86 0.48 -30.07
C ILE A 311 12.56 1.78 -30.82
N PRO A 312 11.40 1.94 -31.48
CA PRO A 312 11.09 3.18 -32.19
C PRO A 312 10.54 4.31 -31.28
N GLN A 313 10.05 4.01 -30.08
CA GLN A 313 9.44 4.98 -29.16
C GLN A 313 10.47 5.98 -28.62
N LYS A 314 10.04 7.20 -28.30
CA LYS A 314 10.84 8.09 -27.44
C LYS A 314 10.70 7.68 -25.98
N VAL A 315 11.65 8.07 -25.14
CA VAL A 315 11.66 7.70 -23.71
C VAL A 315 11.74 8.94 -22.85
N ILE A 316 10.85 9.04 -21.85
CA ILE A 316 11.02 9.98 -20.74
C ILE A 316 11.46 9.16 -19.54
N TRP A 317 12.64 9.48 -19.00
CA TRP A 317 13.21 8.74 -17.89
C TRP A 317 13.41 9.66 -16.69
N LYS A 318 12.70 9.36 -15.60
CA LYS A 318 12.99 9.95 -14.30
C LYS A 318 14.30 9.39 -13.75
N ILE A 319 15.37 10.18 -13.81
CA ILE A 319 16.70 9.83 -13.29
C ILE A 319 17.49 11.10 -12.93
N THR A 320 18.22 11.08 -11.82
CA THR A 320 19.01 12.23 -11.36
C THR A 320 20.24 12.48 -12.24
N ASN A 321 20.94 11.42 -12.68
CA ASN A 321 22.02 11.55 -13.65
C ASN A 321 21.46 11.67 -15.08
N GLN A 322 21.26 12.89 -15.56
CA GLN A 322 20.65 13.15 -16.86
C GLN A 322 21.55 12.83 -18.07
N THR A 323 22.85 12.63 -17.85
CA THR A 323 23.80 12.24 -18.90
C THR A 323 24.05 10.72 -18.93
N ILE A 324 23.25 9.92 -18.21
CA ILE A 324 23.46 8.48 -18.07
C ILE A 324 23.53 7.72 -19.41
N CYS A 325 22.87 8.23 -20.45
CA CYS A 325 22.90 7.67 -21.80
C CYS A 325 23.91 8.37 -22.73
N GLY A 326 24.95 9.01 -22.18
CA GLY A 326 26.03 9.63 -22.93
C GLY A 326 25.87 11.15 -23.05
N TYR A 327 24.74 11.65 -23.57
CA TYR A 327 24.39 13.09 -23.72
C TYR A 327 22.87 13.22 -23.92
N PRO A 328 22.25 14.41 -23.79
CA PRO A 328 20.84 14.59 -24.16
C PRO A 328 20.65 14.22 -25.64
N THR A 329 19.72 13.30 -25.91
CA THR A 329 19.37 12.86 -27.26
C THR A 329 17.92 13.23 -27.56
N ASP A 330 17.56 13.30 -28.85
CA ASP A 330 16.15 13.38 -29.27
C ASP A 330 15.34 12.13 -28.91
N LYS A 331 16.04 11.08 -28.43
CA LYS A 331 15.50 9.77 -28.09
C LYS A 331 15.10 9.65 -26.62
N VAL A 332 15.91 10.15 -25.71
CA VAL A 332 15.73 10.02 -24.26
C VAL A 332 15.74 11.39 -23.60
N LEU A 333 14.61 11.78 -23.02
CA LEU A 333 14.49 12.95 -22.15
C LEU A 333 14.64 12.50 -20.69
N ALA A 334 15.82 12.74 -20.12
CA ALA A 334 16.12 12.46 -18.71
C ALA A 334 15.76 13.66 -17.83
N LEU A 335 14.97 13.45 -16.77
CA LEU A 335 14.51 14.48 -15.85
C LEU A 335 14.65 14.00 -14.40
N ASP A 336 15.01 14.88 -13.47
CA ASP A 336 15.08 14.50 -12.04
C ASP A 336 13.68 14.30 -11.43
N TRP A 337 12.69 15.02 -11.98
CA TRP A 337 11.29 14.92 -11.61
C TRP A 337 10.38 14.99 -12.84
N ILE A 338 9.24 14.31 -12.78
CA ILE A 338 8.27 14.21 -13.86
C ILE A 338 6.83 14.41 -13.32
N PRO A 339 5.93 15.06 -14.08
CA PRO A 339 4.50 15.06 -13.78
C PRO A 339 3.89 13.70 -14.15
N GLN A 340 4.15 12.67 -13.33
CA GLN A 340 3.89 11.27 -13.66
C GLN A 340 2.42 11.00 -14.02
N ASN A 341 1.47 11.46 -13.20
CA ASN A 341 0.04 11.32 -13.47
C ASN A 341 -0.33 11.91 -14.84
N ASP A 342 0.14 13.12 -15.14
CA ASP A 342 -0.24 13.84 -16.37
C ASP A 342 0.39 13.21 -17.61
N LEU A 343 1.63 12.73 -17.49
CA LEU A 343 2.29 11.94 -18.54
C LEU A 343 1.54 10.64 -18.81
N LEU A 344 1.19 9.89 -17.76
CA LEU A 344 0.44 8.64 -17.93
C LEU A 344 -0.94 8.88 -18.58
N GLY A 345 -1.57 10.02 -18.29
CA GLY A 345 -2.83 10.43 -18.93
C GLY A 345 -2.68 11.07 -20.30
N HIS A 346 -1.48 11.18 -20.85
CA HIS A 346 -1.25 11.74 -22.18
C HIS A 346 -1.40 10.64 -23.26
N PRO A 347 -2.17 10.87 -24.35
CA PRO A 347 -2.48 9.83 -25.33
C PRO A 347 -1.26 9.24 -26.05
N ASN A 348 -0.14 9.97 -26.13
CA ASN A 348 1.11 9.45 -26.71
C ASN A 348 1.95 8.60 -25.76
N VAL A 349 1.69 8.56 -24.45
CA VAL A 349 2.38 7.64 -23.55
C VAL A 349 1.73 6.26 -23.66
N LYS A 350 2.52 5.24 -24.00
CA LYS A 350 2.02 3.91 -24.39
C LYS A 350 2.39 2.79 -23.44
N LEU A 351 3.43 2.99 -22.64
CA LEU A 351 3.94 1.98 -21.70
C LEU A 351 4.61 2.69 -20.53
N PHE A 352 4.40 2.13 -19.34
CA PHE A 352 5.10 2.57 -18.14
C PHE A 352 6.07 1.48 -17.65
N ILE A 353 7.36 1.76 -17.73
CA ILE A 353 8.40 0.97 -17.08
C ILE A 353 8.52 1.45 -15.64
N SER A 354 8.14 0.60 -14.69
CA SER A 354 7.93 1.01 -13.31
C SER A 354 8.48 0.00 -12.32
N HIS A 355 8.99 0.49 -11.19
CA HIS A 355 9.22 -0.34 -10.00
C HIS A 355 7.94 -0.93 -9.39
N CYS A 356 6.75 -0.56 -9.89
CA CYS A 356 5.45 -1.08 -9.42
C CYS A 356 5.12 -0.73 -7.96
N GLY A 357 5.56 0.44 -7.48
CA GLY A 357 5.08 1.00 -6.21
C GLY A 357 3.58 1.36 -6.29
N LYS A 358 2.88 1.30 -5.14
CA LYS A 358 1.41 1.36 -5.10
C LYS A 358 0.79 2.59 -5.79
N ASN A 359 1.32 3.80 -5.54
CA ASN A 359 0.85 5.03 -6.20
C ASN A 359 0.98 4.94 -7.73
N SER A 360 2.15 4.49 -8.20
CA SER A 360 2.48 4.38 -9.62
C SER A 360 1.62 3.34 -10.33
N LEU A 361 1.30 2.23 -9.64
CA LEU A 361 0.36 1.23 -10.12
C LEU A 361 -1.04 1.82 -10.32
N LEU A 362 -1.56 2.53 -9.31
CA LEU A 362 -2.89 3.14 -9.36
C LEU A 362 -3.00 4.20 -10.46
N GLU A 363 -2.00 5.08 -10.59
CA GLU A 363 -1.93 6.07 -11.68
C GLU A 363 -1.93 5.42 -13.07
N SER A 364 -1.12 4.38 -13.26
CA SER A 364 -1.02 3.69 -14.56
C SER A 364 -2.34 3.04 -14.95
N ILE A 365 -2.99 2.37 -14.00
CA ILE A 365 -4.28 1.71 -14.25
C ILE A 365 -5.37 2.75 -14.51
N TYR A 366 -5.39 3.87 -13.79
CA TYR A 366 -6.38 4.93 -14.01
C TYR A 366 -6.33 5.44 -15.45
N HIS A 367 -5.13 5.65 -15.97
CA HIS A 367 -4.91 6.15 -17.32
C HIS A 367 -4.84 5.06 -18.39
N ALA A 368 -5.18 3.81 -18.06
CA ALA A 368 -5.15 2.67 -18.97
C ALA A 368 -3.78 2.43 -19.63
N THR A 369 -2.68 2.80 -18.95
CA THR A 369 -1.31 2.58 -19.44
C THR A 369 -0.80 1.22 -18.95
N PRO A 370 -0.40 0.29 -19.85
CA PRO A 370 0.15 -1.00 -19.44
C PRO A 370 1.52 -0.83 -18.76
N ILE A 371 1.92 -1.84 -17.99
CA ILE A 371 3.10 -1.77 -17.13
C ILE A 371 4.14 -2.81 -17.53
N LEU A 372 5.40 -2.41 -17.67
CA LEU A 372 6.54 -3.31 -17.60
C LEU A 372 7.17 -3.15 -16.21
N ALA A 373 6.91 -4.12 -15.34
CA ALA A 373 7.24 -4.04 -13.92
C ALA A 373 8.66 -4.54 -13.65
N PHE A 374 9.44 -3.74 -12.92
CA PHE A 374 10.75 -4.08 -12.39
C PHE A 374 10.73 -3.94 -10.87
N PRO A 375 10.04 -4.86 -10.16
CA PRO A 375 9.88 -4.74 -8.72
C PRO A 375 11.24 -4.78 -8.02
N THR A 376 11.39 -3.93 -7.00
CA THR A 376 12.61 -3.89 -6.18
C THR A 376 12.41 -4.59 -4.86
N ALA A 377 11.60 -4.07 -3.93
CA ALA A 377 11.39 -4.69 -2.63
C ALA A 377 10.02 -4.36 -1.99
N ILE A 378 9.79 -4.91 -0.80
CA ILE A 378 8.63 -4.68 0.07
C ILE A 378 7.33 -5.13 -0.60
N ASP A 379 6.48 -4.21 -1.07
CA ASP A 379 5.17 -4.47 -1.67
C ASP A 379 5.24 -4.63 -3.19
N GLN A 380 6.33 -4.18 -3.80
CA GLN A 380 6.49 -4.11 -5.24
C GLN A 380 6.45 -5.48 -5.95
N PRO A 381 7.08 -6.55 -5.44
CA PRO A 381 6.96 -7.87 -6.06
C PRO A 381 5.52 -8.38 -6.09
N TYR A 382 4.74 -8.15 -5.04
CA TYR A 382 3.32 -8.49 -4.99
C TYR A 382 2.51 -7.66 -6.00
N ASN A 383 2.78 -6.35 -6.10
CA ASN A 383 2.14 -5.49 -7.09
C ASN A 383 2.50 -5.91 -8.54
N ALA A 384 3.75 -6.30 -8.80
CA ALA A 384 4.18 -6.82 -10.10
C ALA A 384 3.51 -8.15 -10.45
N GLN A 385 3.38 -9.06 -9.48
CA GLN A 385 2.63 -10.30 -9.66
C GLN A 385 1.15 -10.02 -9.96
N LEU A 386 0.56 -9.01 -9.32
CA LEU A 386 -0.80 -8.56 -9.61
C LEU A 386 -0.96 -8.05 -11.05
N VAL A 387 0.01 -7.25 -11.52
CA VAL A 387 0.06 -6.79 -12.92
C VAL A 387 0.07 -7.96 -13.89
N GLU A 388 0.92 -8.96 -13.66
CA GLU A 388 1.06 -10.12 -14.54
C GLU A 388 -0.18 -11.04 -14.49
N SER A 389 -0.65 -11.40 -13.29
CA SER A 389 -1.80 -12.32 -13.12
C SER A 389 -3.10 -11.75 -13.68
N ARG A 390 -3.29 -10.43 -13.57
CA ARG A 390 -4.43 -9.73 -14.17
C ARG A 390 -4.24 -9.53 -15.68
N GLY A 391 -3.01 -9.63 -16.19
CA GLY A 391 -2.66 -9.38 -17.59
C GLY A 391 -2.67 -7.90 -17.96
N LEU A 392 -2.24 -7.04 -17.03
CA LEU A 392 -2.12 -5.58 -17.19
C LEU A 392 -0.72 -5.18 -17.70
N GLY A 393 0.16 -6.17 -17.87
CA GLY A 393 1.56 -5.96 -18.16
C GLY A 393 2.38 -7.23 -18.01
N HIS A 394 3.69 -7.06 -17.90
CA HIS A 394 4.65 -8.13 -17.65
C HIS A 394 5.65 -7.69 -16.59
N GLN A 395 6.28 -8.64 -15.89
CA GLN A 395 7.32 -8.35 -14.91
C GLN A 395 8.68 -8.90 -15.35
N MET A 396 9.73 -8.14 -15.08
CA MET A 396 11.12 -8.50 -15.33
C MET A 396 11.95 -8.28 -14.07
N ARG A 397 13.05 -9.04 -13.95
CA ARG A 397 13.97 -8.90 -12.83
C ARG A 397 15.04 -7.87 -13.17
N LEU A 398 15.11 -6.81 -12.38
CA LEU A 398 15.99 -5.67 -12.66
C LEU A 398 17.49 -6.06 -12.70
N GLY A 399 17.91 -7.12 -12.01
CA GLY A 399 19.29 -7.64 -12.08
C GLY A 399 19.57 -8.64 -13.21
N GLU A 400 18.55 -9.10 -13.94
CA GLU A 400 18.61 -10.28 -14.81
C GLU A 400 17.89 -10.04 -16.16
N PHE A 401 18.44 -9.14 -16.98
CA PHE A 401 18.01 -8.94 -18.37
C PHE A 401 19.14 -8.44 -19.27
N SER A 402 18.98 -8.63 -20.57
CA SER A 402 19.76 -8.00 -21.64
C SER A 402 18.99 -6.88 -22.32
N ALA A 403 19.69 -6.00 -23.06
CA ALA A 403 19.03 -4.95 -23.82
C ALA A 403 18.05 -5.48 -24.89
N ASP A 404 18.29 -6.68 -25.43
CA ASP A 404 17.38 -7.33 -26.39
C ASP A 404 16.12 -7.85 -25.70
N ASP A 405 16.27 -8.45 -24.51
CA ASP A 405 15.11 -8.89 -23.72
C ASP A 405 14.19 -7.71 -23.40
N LEU A 406 14.76 -6.57 -23.00
CA LEU A 406 13.99 -5.37 -22.69
C LEU A 406 13.29 -4.80 -23.93
N ALA A 407 13.99 -4.65 -25.05
CA ALA A 407 13.39 -4.14 -26.30
C ALA A 407 12.28 -5.07 -26.83
N SER A 408 12.49 -6.39 -26.74
CA SER A 408 11.52 -7.41 -27.11
C SER A 408 10.26 -7.35 -26.23
N ASN A 409 10.43 -7.27 -24.90
CA ASN A 409 9.30 -7.18 -23.97
C ASN A 409 8.50 -5.87 -24.13
N ILE A 410 9.18 -4.75 -24.36
CA ILE A 410 8.53 -3.47 -24.69
C ILE A 410 7.65 -3.64 -25.92
N THR A 411 8.21 -4.17 -27.01
CA THR A 411 7.49 -4.36 -28.28
C THR A 411 6.33 -5.33 -28.10
N GLY A 412 6.57 -6.45 -27.43
CA GLY A 412 5.56 -7.48 -27.14
C GLY A 412 4.36 -6.94 -26.37
N ILE A 413 4.57 -6.09 -25.35
CA ILE A 413 3.45 -5.47 -24.61
C ILE A 413 2.67 -4.52 -25.52
N LEU A 414 3.37 -3.67 -26.28
CA LEU A 414 2.75 -2.66 -27.15
C LEU A 414 1.93 -3.28 -28.29
N GLU A 415 2.26 -4.50 -28.72
CA GLU A 415 1.55 -5.23 -29.78
C GLU A 415 0.48 -6.19 -29.24
N ASN A 416 0.47 -6.46 -27.93
CA ASN A 416 -0.45 -7.43 -27.32
C ASN A 416 -1.83 -6.80 -27.03
N ARG A 417 -2.77 -7.04 -27.95
CA ARG A 417 -4.17 -6.57 -27.83
C ARG A 417 -4.88 -7.05 -26.55
N THR A 418 -4.52 -8.22 -26.02
CA THR A 418 -5.11 -8.74 -24.79
C THR A 418 -4.68 -7.90 -23.58
N ILE A 419 -3.39 -7.55 -23.48
CA ILE A 419 -2.90 -6.66 -22.42
C ILE A 419 -3.57 -5.28 -22.53
N LEU A 420 -3.60 -4.72 -23.75
CA LEU A 420 -4.18 -3.39 -23.99
C LEU A 420 -5.67 -3.32 -23.65
N SER A 421 -6.46 -4.34 -24.02
CA SER A 421 -7.89 -4.40 -23.68
C SER A 421 -8.13 -4.62 -22.18
N LYS A 422 -7.29 -5.42 -21.51
CA LYS A 422 -7.40 -5.65 -20.06
C LYS A 422 -7.07 -4.41 -19.25
N VAL A 423 -6.04 -3.65 -19.61
CA VAL A 423 -5.71 -2.41 -18.90
C VAL A 423 -6.76 -1.33 -19.10
N GLN A 424 -7.38 -1.26 -20.28
CA GLN A 424 -8.57 -0.42 -20.52
C GLN A 424 -9.76 -0.85 -19.65
N GLY A 425 -10.04 -2.15 -19.58
CA GLY A 425 -11.09 -2.67 -18.70
C GLY A 425 -10.85 -2.32 -17.22
N ALA A 426 -9.62 -2.47 -16.74
CA ALA A 426 -9.24 -2.12 -15.36
C ALA A 426 -9.39 -0.61 -15.08
N SER A 427 -8.98 0.25 -16.03
CA SER A 427 -9.21 1.70 -15.96
C SER A 427 -10.69 2.04 -15.82
N LEU A 428 -11.54 1.42 -16.66
CA LEU A 428 -12.99 1.63 -16.62
C LEU A 428 -13.59 1.21 -15.28
N LEU A 429 -13.21 0.04 -14.75
CA LEU A 429 -13.68 -0.43 -13.44
C LEU A 429 -13.28 0.50 -12.29
N MET A 430 -12.07 1.05 -12.33
CA MET A 430 -11.60 1.95 -11.29
C MET A 430 -12.26 3.34 -11.38
N ARG A 431 -12.52 3.84 -12.60
CA ARG A 431 -13.11 5.16 -12.83
C ARG A 431 -14.63 5.18 -12.72
N ASN A 432 -15.30 4.09 -13.07
CA ASN A 432 -16.75 4.00 -13.13
C ASN A 432 -17.34 3.48 -11.81
N LYS A 433 -17.31 4.33 -10.79
CA LYS A 433 -17.88 4.05 -9.46
C LYS A 433 -19.10 4.90 -9.20
N THR A 434 -19.95 4.45 -8.27
CA THR A 434 -21.18 5.16 -7.89
C THR A 434 -20.91 6.42 -7.07
N ASP A 435 -19.75 6.50 -6.44
CA ASP A 435 -19.27 7.64 -5.65
C ASP A 435 -17.97 8.20 -6.22
N THR A 436 -17.62 9.43 -5.81
CA THR A 436 -16.29 9.98 -6.04
C THR A 436 -15.41 9.72 -4.81
N PRO A 437 -14.08 9.60 -4.96
CA PRO A 437 -13.19 9.43 -3.81
C PRO A 437 -13.37 10.58 -2.81
N SER A 438 -13.48 11.81 -3.31
CA SER A 438 -13.76 13.02 -2.53
C SER A 438 -14.96 12.87 -1.58
N LYS A 439 -16.14 12.51 -2.15
CA LYS A 439 -17.37 12.33 -1.38
C LYS A 439 -17.30 11.14 -0.43
N ARG A 440 -16.66 10.03 -0.82
CA ARG A 440 -16.48 8.86 0.04
C ARG A 440 -15.63 9.18 1.27
N ILE A 441 -14.50 9.84 1.07
CA ILE A 441 -13.58 10.22 2.15
C ILE A 441 -14.27 11.22 3.07
N SER A 442 -14.87 12.27 2.50
CA SER A 442 -15.62 13.30 3.25
C SER A 442 -16.73 12.68 4.10
N TYR A 443 -17.54 11.78 3.52
CA TYR A 443 -18.60 11.07 4.25
C TYR A 443 -18.06 10.37 5.51
N TRP A 444 -16.97 9.62 5.40
CA TRP A 444 -16.42 8.89 6.55
C TRP A 444 -15.79 9.81 7.60
N ILE A 445 -15.18 10.92 7.18
CA ILE A 445 -14.70 11.97 8.10
C ILE A 445 -15.87 12.58 8.87
N GLU A 446 -16.92 13.02 8.18
CA GLU A 446 -18.11 13.61 8.81
C GLU A 446 -18.80 12.63 9.75
N HIS A 447 -18.91 11.36 9.33
CA HIS A 447 -19.54 10.31 10.10
C HIS A 447 -18.76 10.01 11.39
N MET A 448 -17.43 9.88 11.31
CA MET A 448 -16.59 9.67 12.49
C MET A 448 -16.58 10.89 13.41
N ALA A 449 -16.53 12.10 12.86
CA ALA A 449 -16.64 13.33 13.63
C ALA A 449 -17.96 13.42 14.41
N ALA A 450 -19.07 12.93 13.83
CA ALA A 450 -20.39 13.02 14.42
C ALA A 450 -20.69 11.90 15.44
N TYR A 451 -20.25 10.68 15.16
CA TYR A 451 -20.70 9.49 15.90
C TYR A 451 -19.57 8.73 16.61
N GLY A 452 -18.31 9.16 16.44
CA GLY A 452 -17.14 8.44 16.93
C GLY A 452 -16.84 7.19 16.11
N ASP A 453 -16.08 6.26 16.69
CA ASP A 453 -15.51 5.10 15.99
C ASP A 453 -15.86 3.75 16.63
N THR A 454 -16.43 3.76 17.83
CA THR A 454 -16.66 2.55 18.65
C THR A 454 -17.60 1.54 18.01
N TYR A 455 -18.57 1.97 17.20
CA TYR A 455 -19.52 1.08 16.51
C TYR A 455 -18.90 0.35 15.31
N LEU A 456 -17.75 0.82 14.81
CA LEU A 456 -16.99 0.19 13.72
C LEU A 456 -15.99 -0.85 14.23
N ARG A 457 -15.76 -0.88 15.54
CA ARG A 457 -14.78 -1.73 16.20
C ARG A 457 -15.25 -3.18 16.23
N SER A 458 -14.46 -4.07 15.62
CA SER A 458 -14.69 -5.52 15.70
C SER A 458 -14.19 -6.09 17.03
N ASN A 459 -15.00 -6.95 17.67
CA ASN A 459 -14.58 -7.75 18.84
C ASN A 459 -13.40 -8.69 18.51
N ALA A 460 -13.17 -8.98 17.24
CA ALA A 460 -12.06 -9.81 16.82
C ALA A 460 -10.70 -9.20 17.18
N MET A 461 -10.64 -7.88 17.43
CA MET A 461 -9.41 -7.22 17.85
C MET A 461 -9.05 -7.43 19.34
N ASP A 462 -9.96 -7.97 20.15
CA ASP A 462 -9.72 -8.31 21.56
C ASP A 462 -9.32 -9.78 21.76
N LEU A 463 -9.40 -10.59 20.70
CA LEU A 463 -9.14 -12.02 20.75
C LEU A 463 -7.64 -12.31 20.61
N ASN A 464 -7.16 -13.32 21.32
CA ASN A 464 -5.85 -13.88 21.03
C ASN A 464 -5.89 -14.76 19.76
N VAL A 465 -4.72 -15.13 19.22
CA VAL A 465 -4.60 -15.90 17.97
C VAL A 465 -5.36 -17.23 18.02
N LEU A 466 -5.40 -17.92 19.16
CA LEU A 466 -6.11 -19.20 19.28
C LEU A 466 -7.62 -19.00 19.16
N GLN A 467 -8.15 -17.99 19.86
CA GLN A 467 -9.58 -17.66 19.85
C GLN A 467 -10.03 -17.12 18.49
N PHE A 468 -9.24 -16.22 17.89
CA PHE A 468 -9.53 -15.59 16.61
C PHE A 468 -9.71 -16.62 15.47
N TYR A 469 -8.87 -17.66 15.46
CA TYR A 469 -8.95 -18.76 14.49
C TYR A 469 -9.71 -19.99 15.01
N CYS A 470 -10.33 -19.90 16.19
CA CYS A 470 -11.03 -21.00 16.87
C CYS A 470 -10.19 -22.30 17.02
N LEU A 471 -8.87 -22.16 17.16
CA LEU A 471 -7.96 -23.30 17.34
C LEU A 471 -8.20 -24.02 18.67
N ASP A 472 -8.56 -23.27 19.71
CA ASP A 472 -8.99 -23.80 21.01
C ASP A 472 -10.26 -24.67 20.90
N VAL A 473 -11.25 -24.22 20.15
CA VAL A 473 -12.48 -24.97 19.86
C VAL A 473 -12.17 -26.23 19.04
N LEU A 474 -11.33 -26.13 18.01
CA LEU A 474 -10.92 -27.28 17.19
C LEU A 474 -10.19 -28.34 18.03
N LEU A 475 -9.30 -27.92 18.92
CA LEU A 475 -8.61 -28.82 19.85
C LEU A 475 -9.59 -29.53 20.78
N ALA A 476 -10.60 -28.82 21.31
CA ALA A 476 -11.65 -29.41 22.13
C ALA A 476 -12.48 -30.45 21.35
N ILE A 477 -12.87 -30.14 20.10
CA ILE A 477 -13.60 -31.08 19.23
C ILE A 477 -12.75 -32.34 18.95
N MET A 478 -11.47 -32.18 18.61
CA MET A 478 -10.58 -33.33 18.36
C MET A 478 -10.40 -34.19 19.60
N ALA A 479 -10.30 -33.59 20.78
CA ALA A 479 -10.22 -34.32 22.05
C ALA A 479 -11.50 -35.14 22.32
N ILE A 480 -12.68 -34.58 22.06
CA ILE A 480 -13.97 -35.30 22.19
C ILE A 480 -14.03 -36.48 21.21
N VAL A 481 -13.64 -36.28 19.95
CA VAL A 481 -13.62 -37.36 18.95
C VAL A 481 -12.64 -38.47 19.37
N ALA A 482 -11.43 -38.11 19.82
CA ALA A 482 -10.45 -39.08 20.29
C ALA A 482 -10.95 -39.87 21.51
N LEU A 483 -11.66 -39.21 22.44
CA LEU A 483 -12.29 -39.85 23.59
C LEU A 483 -13.36 -40.87 23.15
N VAL A 484 -14.24 -40.48 22.22
CA VAL A 484 -15.27 -41.38 21.68
C VAL A 484 -14.65 -42.58 20.99
N ILE A 485 -13.62 -42.39 20.16
CA ILE A 485 -12.89 -43.50 19.52
C ILE A 485 -12.28 -44.42 20.58
N THR A 486 -11.64 -43.85 21.60
CA THR A 486 -11.01 -44.62 22.67
C THR A 486 -12.01 -45.46 23.46
N ILE A 487 -13.17 -44.89 23.81
CA ILE A 487 -14.27 -45.58 24.49
C ILE A 487 -14.77 -46.74 23.61
N ASN A 488 -15.02 -46.51 22.32
CA ASN A 488 -15.49 -47.55 21.41
C ASN A 488 -14.46 -48.68 21.26
N VAL A 489 -13.17 -48.37 21.10
CA VAL A 489 -12.10 -49.38 21.05
C VAL A 489 -12.04 -50.18 22.35
N TYR A 490 -12.19 -49.53 23.51
CA TYR A 490 -12.20 -50.21 24.81
C TYR A 490 -13.41 -51.13 24.96
N LEU A 491 -14.61 -50.67 24.59
CA LEU A 491 -15.84 -51.47 24.61
C LEU A 491 -15.73 -52.68 23.67
N LEU A 492 -15.23 -52.49 22.45
CA LEU A 492 -14.99 -53.59 21.50
C LEU A 492 -13.99 -54.60 22.06
N LYS A 493 -12.85 -54.15 22.61
CA LYS A 493 -11.87 -55.05 23.26
C LYS A 493 -12.49 -55.83 24.42
N THR A 494 -13.35 -55.19 25.21
CA THR A 494 -14.04 -55.83 26.33
C THR A 494 -15.04 -56.88 25.81
N LEU A 495 -15.85 -56.54 24.81
CA LEU A 495 -16.75 -57.50 24.15
C LEU A 495 -15.98 -58.69 23.56
N PHE A 496 -14.89 -58.46 22.81
CA PHE A 496 -14.05 -59.54 22.28
C PHE A 496 -13.45 -60.43 23.37
N ARG A 497 -13.02 -59.87 24.51
CA ARG A 497 -12.56 -60.65 25.67
C ARG A 497 -13.70 -61.47 26.28
N CYS A 498 -14.88 -60.88 26.43
CA CYS A 498 -16.06 -61.58 26.93
C CYS A 498 -16.46 -62.75 26.01
N PHE A 499 -16.59 -62.52 24.70
CA PHE A 499 -16.95 -63.58 23.73
C PHE A 499 -15.85 -64.63 23.53
N GLY A 500 -14.56 -64.24 23.56
CA GLY A 500 -13.44 -65.18 23.52
C GLY A 500 -13.39 -66.09 24.76
N SER A 501 -13.72 -65.57 25.95
CA SER A 501 -13.79 -66.35 27.18
C SER A 501 -14.97 -67.34 27.22
N VAL A 502 -16.11 -66.99 26.59
CA VAL A 502 -17.30 -67.86 26.49
C VAL A 502 -17.07 -69.02 25.52
N SER A 503 -16.34 -68.81 24.42
CA SER A 503 -15.99 -69.87 23.46
C SER A 503 -15.06 -70.92 24.07
N ILE A 504 -14.08 -70.50 24.88
CA ILE A 504 -13.15 -71.42 25.56
C ILE A 504 -13.85 -72.21 26.68
N ARG A 505 -14.85 -71.62 27.35
CA ARG A 505 -15.61 -72.31 28.40
C ARG A 505 -16.54 -73.39 27.85
N LYS A 506 -17.10 -73.22 26.63
CA LYS A 506 -17.89 -74.26 25.94
C LYS A 506 -17.05 -75.43 25.41
N MET A 507 -15.76 -75.23 25.10
CA MET A 507 -14.85 -76.32 24.67
C MET A 507 -14.33 -77.20 25.82
N LYS A 508 -14.51 -76.81 27.08
CA LYS A 508 -14.10 -77.61 28.26
C LYS A 508 -15.24 -78.46 28.86
N VAL A 509 -16.42 -78.46 28.26
CA VAL A 509 -17.62 -79.18 28.77
C VAL A 509 -18.16 -80.15 27.70
N ALA A 510 -17.32 -80.63 26.79
CA ALA A 510 -17.65 -81.69 25.83
C ALA A 510 -16.76 -82.90 26.05
#